data_AF-A0A3M1Y3B0-F1
#
_entry.id   AF-A0A3M1Y3B0-F1
#
_cell.length_a   1.000
_cell.length_b   1.000
_cell.length_c   1.000
_cell.angle_alpha   90.00
_cell.angle_beta   90.00
_cell.angle_gamma   90.00
#
_symmetry.space_group_name_H-M   'P 1'
#
loop_
_entity.id
_entity.type
_entity.pdbx_description
1 polymer ?
#
loop_
_entity_poly.entity_id
_entity_poly.type
_entity_poly.pdbx_seq_one_letter_code
_entity_poly.pdbx_strand_id
1 'polypeptide(L)'
;MIYSDKEQAYFDLIRQHITELKQFLSENPVPTEDDPLVWFTYIAHIRSIQGNSSNDQSFLATFLAKQYLMRRFNALNFDAAEKAQGAPGLDIDEVTQDGKRIIGEIKTTVPYGKHDLGSAQRDSFRKDFNKLNAADADYKFFFVTHQRTFEIVKQRYATEIPDVEVILLIDLG
;
A
#
# COMPACT_ATOMS: atom_id res chain seq x y z
N MET A 1 -14.18 5.19 13.98
CA MET A 1 -12.77 5.51 13.72
C MET A 1 -12.70 7.00 13.48
N ILE A 2 -11.80 7.71 14.15
CA ILE A 2 -11.60 9.15 13.95
C ILE A 2 -10.40 9.28 13.02
N TYR A 3 -10.58 9.97 11.90
CA TYR A 3 -9.49 10.25 10.94
C TYR A 3 -8.79 11.54 11.37
N SER A 4 -7.47 11.62 11.13
CA SER A 4 -6.80 12.92 11.20
C SER A 4 -7.23 13.82 10.05
N ASP A 5 -7.01 15.13 10.18
CA ASP A 5 -7.28 16.09 9.09
C ASP A 5 -6.49 15.72 7.82
N LYS A 6 -5.29 15.17 7.97
CA LYS A 6 -4.44 14.72 6.84
C LYS A 6 -5.01 13.49 6.16
N GLU A 7 -5.47 12.51 6.94
CA GLU A 7 -6.10 11.30 6.40
C GLU A 7 -7.41 11.64 5.67
N GLN A 8 -8.21 12.53 6.26
CA GLN A 8 -9.44 13.02 5.63
C GLN A 8 -9.13 13.72 4.30
N ALA A 9 -8.10 14.58 4.26
CA ALA A 9 -7.67 15.25 3.03
C ALA A 9 -7.24 14.26 1.93
N TYR A 10 -6.56 13.16 2.28
CA TYR A 10 -6.24 12.11 1.31
C TYR A 10 -7.48 11.41 0.77
N PHE A 11 -8.45 11.05 1.62
CA PHE A 11 -9.71 10.49 1.15
C PHE A 11 -10.48 11.44 0.23
N ASP A 12 -10.46 12.74 0.52
CA ASP A 12 -11.12 13.75 -0.28
C ASP A 12 -10.44 13.90 -1.65
N LEU A 13 -9.10 13.88 -1.70
CA LEU A 13 -8.33 13.88 -2.95
C LEU A 13 -8.65 12.66 -3.82
N ILE A 14 -8.65 11.46 -3.24
CA ILE A 14 -9.02 10.23 -3.96
C ILE A 14 -10.43 10.36 -4.51
N ARG A 15 -11.38 10.84 -3.70
CA ARG A 15 -12.77 11.03 -4.14
C ARG A 15 -12.87 12.04 -5.27
N GLN A 16 -12.09 13.11 -5.22
CA GLN A 16 -12.02 14.11 -6.29
C GLN A 16 -11.55 13.47 -7.60
N HIS A 17 -10.40 12.80 -7.62
CA HIS A 17 -9.88 12.14 -8.83
C HIS A 17 -10.88 11.15 -9.43
N ILE A 18 -11.54 10.34 -8.61
CA ILE A 18 -12.54 9.37 -9.08
C ILE A 18 -13.79 10.06 -9.64
N THR A 19 -14.22 11.17 -9.01
CA THR A 19 -15.38 11.95 -9.48
C THR A 19 -15.09 12.62 -10.81
N GLU A 20 -13.94 13.27 -10.93
CA GLU A 20 -13.48 13.88 -12.18
C GLU A 20 -13.32 12.84 -13.29
N LEU A 21 -12.77 11.66 -12.99
CA LEU A 21 -12.62 10.60 -13.97
C LEU A 21 -13.98 10.11 -14.46
N LYS A 22 -14.93 9.92 -13.54
CA LYS A 22 -16.29 9.53 -13.87
C LYS A 22 -16.94 10.58 -14.79
N GLN A 23 -16.78 11.86 -14.47
CA GLN A 23 -17.31 12.95 -15.29
C GLN A 23 -16.68 12.93 -16.70
N PHE A 24 -15.35 12.88 -16.79
CA PHE A 24 -14.64 12.83 -18.06
C PHE A 24 -15.12 11.68 -18.94
N LEU A 25 -15.21 10.46 -18.39
CA LEU A 25 -15.66 9.28 -19.13
C LEU A 25 -17.14 9.36 -19.56
N SER A 26 -17.96 10.11 -18.82
CA SER A 26 -19.38 10.32 -19.18
C SER A 26 -19.58 11.37 -20.27
N GLU A 27 -18.70 12.38 -20.33
CA GLU A 27 -18.78 13.48 -21.29
C GLU A 27 -17.97 13.21 -22.56
N ASN A 28 -16.95 12.35 -22.49
CA ASN A 28 -16.00 12.06 -23.56
C ASN A 28 -16.07 10.56 -23.93
N PRO A 29 -16.83 10.18 -24.97
CA PRO A 29 -16.94 8.79 -25.38
C PRO A 29 -15.58 8.23 -25.80
N VAL A 30 -15.42 6.92 -25.61
CA VAL A 30 -14.20 6.20 -25.99
C VAL A 30 -13.99 6.35 -27.50
N PRO A 31 -12.76 6.69 -27.96
CA PRO A 31 -12.46 6.73 -29.39
C PRO A 31 -12.82 5.42 -30.08
N THR A 32 -13.46 5.51 -31.25
CA THR A 32 -13.87 4.35 -32.05
C THR A 32 -12.95 4.09 -33.25
N GLU A 33 -12.14 5.08 -33.62
CA GLU A 33 -11.19 5.00 -34.71
C GLU A 33 -9.81 4.57 -34.20
N ASP A 34 -9.05 3.87 -35.04
CA ASP A 34 -7.68 3.42 -34.74
C ASP A 34 -6.64 4.53 -35.01
N ASP A 35 -6.94 5.78 -34.63
CA ASP A 35 -6.01 6.91 -34.73
C ASP A 35 -5.11 7.00 -33.46
N PRO A 36 -3.79 6.78 -33.58
CA PRO A 36 -2.87 6.83 -32.44
C PRO A 36 -2.85 8.18 -31.71
N LEU A 37 -3.05 9.31 -32.40
CA LEU A 37 -3.02 10.64 -31.78
C LEU A 37 -4.25 10.85 -30.89
N VAL A 38 -5.41 10.41 -31.36
CA VAL A 38 -6.68 10.48 -30.60
C VAL A 38 -6.57 9.60 -29.36
N TRP A 39 -6.09 8.35 -29.51
CA TRP A 39 -5.88 7.44 -28.39
C TRP A 39 -4.87 7.96 -27.38
N PHE A 40 -3.73 8.49 -27.85
CA PHE A 40 -2.71 9.05 -26.98
C PHE A 40 -3.27 10.19 -26.13
N THR A 41 -4.00 11.12 -26.75
CA THR A 41 -4.60 12.28 -26.07
C THR A 41 -5.65 11.85 -25.05
N TYR A 42 -6.52 10.90 -25.42
CA TYR A 42 -7.55 10.37 -24.53
C TYR A 42 -6.95 9.70 -23.28
N ILE A 43 -5.96 8.82 -23.47
CA ILE A 43 -5.27 8.12 -22.38
C ILE A 43 -4.46 9.11 -21.52
N ALA A 44 -3.83 10.11 -22.13
CA ALA A 44 -3.10 11.15 -21.41
C ALA A 44 -4.02 11.95 -20.47
N HIS A 45 -5.24 12.27 -20.90
CA HIS A 45 -6.22 12.95 -20.06
C HIS A 45 -6.65 12.08 -18.88
N ILE A 46 -6.97 10.80 -19.12
CA ILE A 46 -7.27 9.84 -18.04
C ILE A 46 -6.13 9.80 -17.01
N ARG A 47 -4.88 9.68 -17.48
CA ARG A 47 -3.70 9.67 -16.60
C ARG A 47 -3.55 10.96 -15.81
N SER A 48 -3.84 12.11 -16.43
CA SER A 48 -3.78 13.41 -15.74
C SER A 48 -4.80 13.48 -14.60
N ILE A 49 -6.01 12.97 -14.80
CA ILE A 49 -7.06 12.98 -13.77
C ILE A 49 -6.74 11.98 -12.65
N GLN A 50 -6.31 10.78 -13.01
CA GLN A 50 -5.96 9.75 -12.03
C GLN A 50 -4.76 10.12 -11.16
N GLY A 51 -3.92 11.06 -11.62
CA GLY A 51 -2.71 11.46 -10.92
C GLY A 51 -1.81 10.25 -10.64
N ASN A 52 -1.21 10.22 -9.45
CA ASN A 52 -0.40 9.09 -9.01
C ASN A 52 -1.23 8.10 -8.19
N SER A 53 -2.01 7.26 -8.88
CA SER A 53 -2.83 6.22 -8.25
C SER A 53 -2.03 5.19 -7.45
N SER A 54 -0.73 5.05 -7.69
CA SER A 54 0.15 4.23 -6.84
C SER A 54 0.28 4.83 -5.44
N ASN A 55 0.32 6.15 -5.30
CA ASN A 55 0.35 6.81 -3.99
C ASN A 55 -0.99 6.63 -3.27
N ASP A 56 -2.11 6.69 -3.99
CA ASP A 56 -3.44 6.46 -3.41
C ASP A 56 -3.55 5.02 -2.86
N GLN A 57 -3.09 4.03 -3.63
CA GLN A 57 -3.06 2.64 -3.17
C GLN A 57 -2.15 2.44 -1.96
N SER A 58 -0.97 3.06 -1.94
CA SER A 58 -0.07 2.98 -0.79
C SER A 58 -0.68 3.64 0.45
N PHE A 59 -1.31 4.82 0.32
CA PHE A 59 -2.04 5.44 1.43
C PHE A 59 -3.13 4.52 1.98
N LEU A 60 -3.97 3.95 1.10
CA LEU A 60 -5.04 3.03 1.52
C LEU A 60 -4.48 1.77 2.20
N ALA A 61 -3.35 1.24 1.73
CA ALA A 61 -2.69 0.10 2.35
C ALA A 61 -2.14 0.43 3.75
N THR A 62 -1.48 1.59 3.91
CA THR A 62 -1.06 2.11 5.21
C THR A 62 -2.25 2.32 6.14
N PHE A 63 -3.35 2.83 5.61
CA PHE A 63 -4.58 3.02 6.38
C PHE A 63 -5.18 1.69 6.84
N LEU A 64 -5.20 0.65 6.01
CA LEU A 64 -5.63 -0.69 6.42
C LEU A 64 -4.71 -1.28 7.50
N ALA A 65 -3.39 -1.09 7.37
CA ALA A 65 -2.43 -1.50 8.40
C ALA A 65 -2.69 -0.76 9.73
N LYS A 66 -3.00 0.55 9.66
CA LYS A 66 -3.45 1.32 10.83
C LYS A 66 -4.66 0.68 11.48
N GLN A 67 -5.70 0.33 10.71
CA GLN A 67 -6.89 -0.30 11.28
C GLN A 67 -6.57 -1.62 11.98
N TYR A 68 -5.74 -2.45 11.35
CA TYR A 68 -5.30 -3.72 11.93
C TYR A 68 -4.57 -3.51 13.26
N LEU A 69 -3.56 -2.63 13.26
CA LEU A 69 -2.75 -2.37 14.45
C LEU A 69 -3.56 -1.74 15.58
N MET A 70 -4.45 -0.78 15.28
CA MET A 70 -5.34 -0.19 16.28
C MET A 70 -6.27 -1.22 16.93
N ARG A 71 -6.79 -2.17 16.15
CA ARG A 71 -7.62 -3.28 16.68
C ARG A 71 -6.80 -4.20 17.58
N ARG A 72 -5.55 -4.48 17.20
CA ARG A 72 -4.68 -5.43 17.91
C ARG A 72 -4.09 -4.88 19.20
N PHE A 73 -3.62 -3.63 19.18
CA PHE A 73 -2.84 -3.06 20.29
C PHE A 73 -3.61 -2.05 21.13
N ASN A 74 -4.87 -1.77 20.78
CA ASN A 74 -5.79 -0.88 21.49
C ASN A 74 -5.20 0.53 21.71
N ALA A 75 -5.54 1.46 20.80
CA ALA A 75 -5.18 2.88 20.86
C ALA A 75 -3.71 3.24 20.55
N LEU A 76 -3.29 2.92 19.31
CA LEU A 76 -2.13 3.52 18.65
C LEU A 76 -2.46 4.92 18.12
N ASN A 77 -1.57 5.89 18.37
CA ASN A 77 -1.61 7.21 17.74
C ASN A 77 -0.81 7.18 16.43
N PHE A 78 -1.29 6.41 15.46
CA PHE A 78 -0.67 6.26 14.15
C PHE A 78 -1.48 7.04 13.11
N ASP A 79 -0.83 7.90 12.32
CA ASP A 79 -1.43 8.64 11.22
C ASP A 79 -0.89 8.11 9.88
N ALA A 80 -1.76 7.49 9.08
CA ALA A 80 -1.38 6.87 7.82
C ALA A 80 -0.94 7.87 6.74
N ALA A 81 -1.25 9.15 6.91
CA ALA A 81 -0.90 10.24 6.02
C ALA A 81 0.32 11.05 6.50
N GLU A 82 0.91 10.72 7.66
CA GLU A 82 2.02 11.48 8.23
C GLU A 82 3.31 11.35 7.41
N LYS A 83 3.63 10.13 6.99
CA LYS A 83 4.82 9.85 6.17
C LYS A 83 4.48 9.99 4.68
N ALA A 84 5.22 10.85 3.98
CA ALA A 84 5.11 10.96 2.54
C ALA A 84 5.50 9.64 1.85
N GLN A 85 4.79 9.31 0.77
CA GLN A 85 5.07 8.10 -0.01
C GLN A 85 6.48 8.13 -0.59
N GLY A 86 7.23 7.04 -0.38
CA GLY A 86 8.63 6.91 -0.80
C GLY A 86 9.64 7.61 0.12
N ALA A 87 9.21 8.20 1.24
CA ALA A 87 10.13 8.72 2.24
C ALA A 87 10.99 7.59 2.84
N PRO A 88 12.27 7.85 3.17
CA PRO A 88 13.18 6.83 3.69
C PRO A 88 12.70 6.27 5.03
N GLY A 89 13.21 5.08 5.40
CA GLY A 89 12.86 4.37 6.62
C GLY A 89 11.70 3.38 6.47
N LEU A 90 11.29 2.77 7.57
CA LEU A 90 10.19 1.79 7.64
C LEU A 90 8.84 2.48 7.36
N ASP A 91 7.90 1.76 6.75
CA ASP A 91 6.55 2.28 6.51
C ASP A 91 5.79 2.53 7.80
N ILE A 92 6.05 1.71 8.82
CA ILE A 92 5.51 1.82 10.18
C ILE A 92 6.66 1.74 11.17
N ASP A 93 6.73 2.70 12.08
CA ASP A 93 7.66 2.71 13.22
C ASP A 93 6.99 3.47 14.38
N GLU A 94 6.25 2.72 15.19
CA GLU A 94 5.35 3.26 16.20
C GLU A 94 5.67 2.68 17.57
N VAL A 95 5.21 3.36 18.62
CA VAL A 95 5.34 2.89 20.01
C VAL A 95 3.97 2.79 20.65
N THR A 96 3.66 1.65 21.25
CA THR A 96 2.42 1.44 21.99
C THR A 96 2.42 2.24 23.30
N GLN A 97 1.24 2.37 23.93
CA GLN A 97 1.13 3.09 25.22
C GLN A 97 1.95 2.45 26.35
N ASP A 98 2.18 1.13 26.29
CA ASP A 98 3.04 0.39 27.23
C ASP A 98 4.52 0.40 26.83
N GLY A 99 4.92 1.20 25.83
CA GLY A 99 6.30 1.44 25.46
C GLY A 99 6.92 0.40 24.52
N LYS A 100 6.13 -0.51 23.96
CA LYS A 100 6.61 -1.52 23.01
C LYS A 100 6.69 -0.95 21.60
N ARG A 101 7.78 -1.23 20.90
CA ARG A 101 8.00 -0.76 19.54
C ARG A 101 7.36 -1.70 18.52
N ILE A 102 6.63 -1.12 17.58
CA ILE A 102 6.02 -1.79 16.43
C ILE A 102 6.69 -1.27 15.17
N ILE A 103 7.22 -2.18 14.35
CA ILE A 103 7.74 -1.84 13.04
C ILE A 103 7.01 -2.61 11.94
N GLY A 104 6.96 -2.04 10.74
CA GLY A 104 6.39 -2.72 9.60
C GLY A 104 6.77 -2.15 8.25
N GLU A 105 6.66 -3.01 7.24
CA GLU A 105 6.79 -2.69 5.82
C GLU A 105 5.53 -3.19 5.10
N ILE A 106 5.09 -2.45 4.07
CA ILE A 106 3.84 -2.71 3.37
C ILE A 106 4.14 -2.94 1.88
N LYS A 107 3.61 -4.04 1.34
CA LYS A 107 3.66 -4.34 -0.09
C LYS A 107 2.27 -4.37 -0.72
N THR A 108 2.08 -3.42 -1.63
CA THR A 108 0.90 -3.32 -2.49
C THR A 108 1.03 -4.11 -3.80
N THR A 109 2.14 -4.81 -4.00
CA THR A 109 2.51 -5.36 -5.31
C THR A 109 1.78 -6.68 -5.62
N VAL A 110 1.20 -6.75 -6.83
CA VAL A 110 0.68 -7.98 -7.43
C VAL A 110 1.84 -8.77 -8.07
N PRO A 111 1.97 -10.09 -7.86
CA PRO A 111 3.12 -10.86 -8.32
C PRO A 111 3.05 -11.06 -9.84
N TYR A 112 4.11 -10.70 -10.57
CA TYR A 112 4.18 -10.86 -12.03
C TYR A 112 4.40 -12.32 -12.46
N GLY A 113 5.18 -13.10 -11.69
CA GLY A 113 5.51 -14.48 -12.03
C GLY A 113 4.43 -15.47 -11.62
N LYS A 114 3.98 -16.36 -12.51
CA LYS A 114 2.83 -17.29 -12.31
C LYS A 114 2.86 -18.06 -10.97
N HIS A 115 4.05 -18.37 -10.45
CA HIS A 115 4.24 -19.14 -9.22
C HIS A 115 5.22 -18.50 -8.22
N ASP A 116 5.72 -17.28 -8.50
CA ASP A 116 6.69 -16.59 -7.62
C ASP A 116 6.73 -15.08 -7.92
N LEU A 117 7.45 -14.33 -7.08
CA LEU A 117 7.84 -12.96 -7.34
C LEU A 117 8.79 -12.89 -8.54
N GLY A 118 8.63 -11.87 -9.40
CA GLY A 118 9.64 -11.54 -10.41
C GLY A 118 10.98 -11.16 -9.77
N SER A 119 12.08 -11.22 -10.52
CA SER A 119 13.43 -10.93 -9.99
C SER A 119 13.51 -9.59 -9.25
N ALA A 120 13.04 -8.51 -9.87
CA ALA A 120 13.02 -7.18 -9.26
C ALA A 120 12.12 -7.11 -8.01
N GLN A 121 11.00 -7.85 -8.00
CA GLN A 121 10.11 -7.92 -6.84
C GLN A 121 10.80 -8.63 -5.68
N ARG A 122 11.47 -9.75 -5.95
CA ARG A 122 12.22 -10.50 -4.94
C ARG A 122 13.32 -9.64 -4.31
N ASP A 123 14.07 -8.91 -5.12
CA ASP A 123 15.13 -8.03 -4.62
C ASP A 123 14.58 -6.89 -3.77
N SER A 124 13.42 -6.32 -4.16
CA SER A 124 12.72 -5.35 -3.32
C SER A 124 12.27 -5.96 -1.99
N PHE A 125 11.65 -7.14 -2.00
CA PHE A 125 11.15 -7.78 -0.78
C PHE A 125 12.28 -8.09 0.18
N ARG A 126 13.41 -8.61 -0.33
CA ARG A 126 14.59 -8.90 0.49
C ARG A 126 15.20 -7.67 1.15
N LYS A 127 15.14 -6.51 0.50
CA LYS A 127 15.57 -5.25 1.14
C LYS A 127 14.73 -4.95 2.37
N ASP A 128 13.42 -5.15 2.30
CA ASP A 128 12.52 -4.89 3.42
C ASP A 128 12.62 -5.95 4.50
N PHE A 129 12.80 -7.22 4.12
CA PHE A 129 13.12 -8.31 5.05
C PHE A 129 14.39 -8.00 5.85
N ASN A 130 15.44 -7.54 5.17
CA ASN A 130 16.68 -7.16 5.84
C ASN A 130 16.49 -6.00 6.83
N LYS A 131 15.69 -4.98 6.48
CA LYS A 131 15.36 -3.89 7.42
C LYS A 131 14.63 -4.42 8.65
N LEU A 132 13.59 -5.23 8.46
CA LEU A 132 12.78 -5.79 9.56
C LEU A 132 13.60 -6.71 10.47
N ASN A 133 14.44 -7.57 9.88
CA ASN A 133 15.32 -8.45 10.65
C ASN A 133 16.36 -7.67 11.46
N ALA A 134 16.94 -6.61 10.88
CA ALA A 134 17.97 -5.81 11.53
C ALA A 134 17.45 -4.86 12.61
N ALA A 135 16.17 -4.49 12.57
CA ALA A 135 15.59 -3.57 13.53
C ALA A 135 15.25 -4.26 14.86
N ASP A 136 15.59 -3.61 15.98
CA ASP A 136 15.19 -4.04 17.32
C ASP A 136 13.79 -3.49 17.64
N ALA A 137 12.81 -4.38 17.79
CA ALA A 137 11.41 -4.05 18.04
C ALA A 137 10.66 -5.25 18.62
N ASP A 138 9.66 -4.97 19.47
CA ASP A 138 8.82 -5.98 20.11
C ASP A 138 7.88 -6.68 19.12
N TYR A 139 7.39 -5.94 18.12
CA TYR A 139 6.50 -6.47 17.10
C TYR A 139 6.96 -6.05 15.70
N LYS A 140 7.06 -7.03 14.80
CA LYS A 140 7.50 -6.82 13.42
C LYS A 140 6.45 -7.35 12.46
N PHE A 141 6.05 -6.52 11.50
CA PHE A 141 5.01 -6.88 10.55
C PHE A 141 5.47 -6.74 9.10
N PHE A 142 5.05 -7.68 8.26
CA PHE A 142 5.14 -7.56 6.82
C PHE A 142 3.74 -7.63 6.25
N PHE A 143 3.20 -6.47 5.90
CA PHE A 143 1.85 -6.35 5.39
C PHE A 143 1.85 -6.53 3.88
N VAL A 144 0.88 -7.28 3.38
CA VAL A 144 0.64 -7.45 1.95
C VAL A 144 -0.83 -7.19 1.65
N THR A 145 -1.13 -6.65 0.48
CA THR A 145 -2.53 -6.41 0.08
C THR A 145 -3.10 -7.49 -0.83
N HIS A 146 -2.26 -8.35 -1.41
CA HIS A 146 -2.70 -9.32 -2.42
C HIS A 146 -2.58 -10.76 -1.91
N GLN A 147 -3.66 -11.54 -2.00
CA GLN A 147 -3.74 -12.94 -1.53
C GLN A 147 -2.58 -13.81 -2.05
N ARG A 148 -2.32 -13.75 -3.35
CA ARG A 148 -1.22 -14.55 -3.92
C ARG A 148 0.16 -14.12 -3.43
N THR A 149 0.37 -12.84 -3.14
CA THR A 149 1.64 -12.36 -2.56
C THR A 149 1.78 -12.92 -1.14
N PHE A 150 0.70 -12.86 -0.36
CA PHE A 150 0.64 -13.47 0.97
C PHE A 150 1.03 -14.95 0.94
N GLU A 151 0.40 -15.74 0.07
CA GLU A 151 0.68 -17.17 -0.09
C GLU A 151 2.14 -17.43 -0.48
N ILE A 152 2.66 -16.70 -1.46
CA ILE A 152 4.07 -16.83 -1.90
C ILE A 152 5.02 -16.53 -0.74
N VAL A 153 4.79 -15.44 0.00
CA VAL A 153 5.65 -15.04 1.13
C VAL A 153 5.61 -16.12 2.21
N LYS A 154 4.41 -16.58 2.61
CA LYS A 154 4.25 -17.62 3.63
C LYS A 154 4.90 -18.95 3.23
N GLN A 155 4.82 -19.34 1.96
CA GLN A 155 5.33 -20.63 1.49
C GLN A 155 6.84 -20.62 1.21
N ARG A 156 7.39 -19.52 0.69
CA ARG A 156 8.77 -19.48 0.15
C ARG A 156 9.72 -18.61 0.93
N TYR A 157 9.22 -17.56 1.59
CA TYR A 157 10.06 -16.52 2.17
C TYR A 157 9.93 -16.41 3.69
N ALA A 158 9.03 -17.18 4.32
CA ALA A 158 8.84 -17.15 5.77
C ALA A 158 10.14 -17.43 6.56
N THR A 159 11.03 -18.28 6.04
CA THR A 159 12.33 -18.56 6.66
C THR A 159 13.32 -17.40 6.54
N GLU A 160 13.11 -16.46 5.61
CA GLU A 160 13.93 -15.25 5.49
C GLU A 160 13.52 -14.17 6.52
N ILE A 161 12.36 -14.29 7.16
CA ILE A 161 11.80 -13.32 8.12
C ILE A 161 11.13 -14.03 9.32
N PRO A 162 11.88 -14.83 10.11
CA PRO A 162 11.32 -15.75 11.10
C PRO A 162 10.52 -15.07 12.23
N ASP A 163 10.92 -13.85 12.62
CA ASP A 163 10.31 -13.09 13.72
C ASP A 163 9.30 -12.03 13.23
N VAL A 164 8.89 -12.12 11.97
CA VAL A 164 7.98 -11.15 11.34
C VAL A 164 6.64 -11.79 11.05
N GLU A 165 5.59 -11.14 11.52
CA GLU A 165 4.22 -11.54 11.22
C GLU A 165 3.80 -11.03 9.84
N VAL A 166 3.56 -11.96 8.93
CA VAL A 166 3.04 -11.66 7.60
C VAL A 166 1.52 -11.56 7.68
N ILE A 167 0.95 -10.43 7.27
CA ILE A 167 -0.49 -10.13 7.37
C ILE A 167 -1.05 -9.72 6.01
N LEU A 168 -2.16 -10.36 5.60
CA LEU A 168 -2.94 -9.94 4.45
C LEU A 168 -3.98 -8.89 4.87
N LEU A 169 -3.88 -7.68 4.32
CA LEU A 169 -4.72 -6.54 4.70
C LEU A 169 -6.14 -6.59 4.10
N ILE A 170 -6.30 -7.18 2.91
CA ILE A 170 -7.57 -7.22 2.17
C ILE A 170 -8.46 -8.41 2.60
N ASP A 171 -8.00 -9.27 3.51
CA ASP A 171 -8.75 -10.41 4.07
C ASP A 171 -9.37 -10.09 5.45
N LEU A 172 -9.49 -8.80 5.78
CA LEU A 172 -10.05 -8.37 7.05
C LEU A 172 -11.59 -8.22 6.95
N GLY A 173 -12.28 -9.35 6.77
CA GLY A 173 -13.70 -9.55 7.10
C GLY A 173 -14.72 -8.87 6.20
#